data_AF-A0A2T2SME9-F1
#
_entry.id   AF-A0A2T2SME9-F1
#
_cell.length_a   1.000
_cell.length_b   1.000
_cell.length_c   1.000
_cell.angle_alpha   90.00
_cell.angle_beta   90.00
_cell.angle_gamma   90.00
#
_symmetry.space_group_name_H-M   'P 1'
#
loop_
_entity.id
_entity.type
_entity.pdbx_description
1 polymer ?
#
loop_
_entity_poly.entity_id
_entity_poly.type
_entity_poly.pdbx_seq_one_letter_code
_entity_poly.pdbx_strand_id
1 'polypeptide(L)'
;ASWDDKQGFVNYVLSIEGVKTALLFSETDDGSKISFRSEADVRVDEWARHFDGGGHRNAAGAYVKRPTFEKTIEAVIDAASDYISFEPRHAPDDELSPEDRSYLESLLDSTSDPQ
;
A
#
# COMPACT_ATOMS: atom_id res chain seq x y z
N ALA A 1 -18.81 -13.93 1.91
CA ALA A 1 -18.65 -12.86 0.90
C ALA A 1 -18.35 -13.52 -0.43
N SER A 2 -19.15 -13.23 -1.45
CA SER A 2 -18.92 -13.66 -2.83
C SER A 2 -17.61 -13.05 -3.38
N TRP A 3 -17.07 -13.59 -4.47
CA TRP A 3 -15.90 -12.98 -5.13
C TRP A 3 -16.22 -11.56 -5.66
N ASP A 4 -17.48 -11.32 -6.03
CA ASP A 4 -17.99 -10.02 -6.47
C ASP A 4 -18.02 -9.00 -5.32
N ASP A 5 -18.40 -9.43 -4.11
CA ASP A 5 -18.39 -8.59 -2.90
C ASP A 5 -16.97 -8.09 -2.57
N LYS A 6 -15.94 -8.90 -2.88
CA LYS A 6 -14.54 -8.57 -2.65
C LYS A 6 -13.99 -7.58 -3.68
N GLN A 7 -14.48 -7.62 -4.92
CA GLN A 7 -14.12 -6.66 -5.96
C GLN A 7 -14.59 -5.23 -5.62
N GLY A 8 -15.74 -5.09 -4.96
CA GLY A 8 -16.22 -3.80 -4.48
C GLY A 8 -15.38 -3.23 -3.32
N PHE A 9 -14.83 -4.09 -2.47
CA PHE A 9 -14.09 -3.67 -1.27
C PHE A 9 -12.79 -2.94 -1.60
N VAL A 10 -12.04 -3.40 -2.60
CA VAL A 10 -10.80 -2.73 -3.03
C VAL A 10 -11.09 -1.34 -3.62
N ASN A 11 -12.23 -1.16 -4.27
CA ASN A 11 -12.65 0.15 -4.79
C ASN A 11 -13.07 1.10 -3.65
N TYR A 12 -13.61 0.58 -2.55
CA TYR A 12 -13.88 1.40 -1.36
C TYR A 12 -12.59 1.99 -0.77
N VAL A 13 -11.54 1.17 -0.62
CA VAL A 13 -10.22 1.66 -0.18
C VAL A 13 -9.68 2.71 -1.14
N LEU A 14 -9.82 2.49 -2.44
CA LEU A 14 -9.37 3.44 -3.46
C LEU A 14 -10.15 4.77 -3.42
N SER A 15 -11.41 4.75 -3.01
CA SER A 15 -12.25 5.96 -2.92
C SER A 15 -11.84 6.93 -1.79
N ILE A 16 -10.93 6.52 -0.90
CA ILE A 16 -10.42 7.37 0.17
C ILE A 16 -9.53 8.46 -0.43
N GLU A 17 -9.79 9.72 -0.07
CA GLU A 17 -9.02 10.86 -0.56
C GLU A 17 -7.52 10.69 -0.31
N GLY A 18 -6.72 10.95 -1.35
CA GLY A 18 -5.27 10.81 -1.32
C GLY A 18 -4.75 9.39 -1.60
N VAL A 19 -5.60 8.35 -1.58
CA VAL A 19 -5.18 7.00 -1.98
C VAL A 19 -5.04 6.93 -3.50
N LYS A 20 -3.86 6.53 -3.97
CA LYS A 20 -3.57 6.36 -5.41
C LYS A 20 -3.59 4.91 -5.86
N THR A 21 -3.47 3.97 -4.93
CA THR A 21 -3.38 2.54 -5.23
C THR A 21 -3.90 1.73 -4.05
N ALA A 22 -4.67 0.69 -4.35
CA ALA A 22 -5.25 -0.21 -3.36
C ALA A 22 -5.03 -1.67 -3.80
N LEU A 23 -4.57 -2.50 -2.87
CA LEU A 23 -4.36 -3.92 -3.07
C LEU A 23 -5.28 -4.70 -2.13
N LEU A 24 -5.85 -5.81 -2.62
CA LEU A 24 -6.59 -6.76 -1.81
C LEU A 24 -5.98 -8.14 -1.96
N PHE A 25 -5.53 -8.70 -0.84
CA PHE A 25 -5.01 -10.06 -0.74
C PHE A 25 -6.11 -11.00 -0.27
N SER A 26 -6.16 -12.19 -0.85
CA SER A 26 -7.09 -13.25 -0.45
C SER A 26 -6.37 -14.58 -0.46
N GLU A 27 -6.26 -15.19 0.72
CA GLU A 27 -5.76 -16.55 0.86
C GLU A 27 -6.78 -17.56 0.31
N THR A 28 -6.26 -18.60 -0.32
CA THR A 28 -7.01 -19.74 -0.87
C THR A 28 -6.26 -21.03 -0.53
N ASP A 29 -6.94 -22.17 -0.62
CA ASP A 29 -6.38 -23.47 -0.24
C ASP A 29 -5.06 -23.83 -0.98
N ASP A 30 -4.87 -23.29 -2.18
CA ASP A 30 -3.74 -23.61 -3.06
C ASP A 30 -2.86 -22.39 -3.42
N GLY A 31 -3.07 -21.24 -2.77
CA GLY A 31 -2.27 -20.04 -3.01
C GLY A 31 -2.92 -18.73 -2.57
N SER A 32 -2.42 -17.63 -3.14
CA SER A 32 -2.80 -16.26 -2.79
C SER A 32 -3.31 -15.53 -4.03
N LYS A 33 -4.52 -14.97 -3.97
CA LYS A 33 -5.07 -14.06 -4.98
C LYS A 33 -4.77 -12.63 -4.57
N ILE A 34 -4.30 -11.82 -5.52
CA ILE A 34 -4.00 -10.41 -5.32
C ILE A 34 -4.78 -9.62 -6.35
N SER A 35 -5.58 -8.65 -5.90
CA SER A 35 -6.27 -7.69 -6.75
C SER A 35 -5.62 -6.32 -6.61
N PHE A 36 -5.25 -5.71 -7.72
CA PHE A 36 -4.64 -4.38 -7.75
C PHE A 36 -5.61 -3.38 -8.39
N ARG A 37 -5.70 -2.19 -7.78
CA ARG A 37 -6.45 -1.05 -8.28
C ARG A 37 -5.65 0.23 -8.12
N SER A 38 -5.77 1.16 -9.06
CA SER A 38 -5.17 2.49 -8.92
C SER A 38 -6.06 3.60 -9.47
N GLU A 39 -5.85 4.79 -8.91
CA GLU A 39 -6.31 6.06 -9.47
C GLU A 39 -5.24 6.60 -10.43
N ALA A 40 -5.68 7.26 -11.50
CA ALA A 40 -4.82 7.99 -12.43
C ALA A 40 -3.67 7.15 -13.06
N ASP A 41 -2.43 7.65 -13.04
CA ASP A 41 -1.40 7.18 -13.97
C ASP A 41 -0.58 5.96 -13.51
N VAL A 42 -0.84 5.42 -12.32
CA VAL A 42 -0.09 4.27 -11.77
C VAL A 42 -0.39 2.98 -12.54
N ARG A 43 0.65 2.36 -13.11
CA ARG A 43 0.62 1.11 -13.89
C ARG A 43 0.58 -0.14 -13.00
N VAL A 44 -0.57 -0.45 -12.41
CA VAL A 44 -0.69 -1.66 -11.57
C VAL A 44 -0.67 -2.96 -12.36
N ASP A 45 -0.85 -2.91 -13.68
CA ASP A 45 -0.70 -4.06 -14.56
C ASP A 45 0.75 -4.55 -14.64
N GLU A 46 1.73 -3.66 -14.54
CA GLU A 46 3.15 -4.01 -14.54
C GLU A 46 3.54 -4.67 -13.22
N TRP A 47 3.02 -4.15 -12.10
CA TRP A 47 3.17 -4.78 -10.78
C TRP A 47 2.58 -6.18 -10.75
N ALA A 48 1.36 -6.36 -11.27
CA ALA A 48 0.73 -7.68 -11.33
C ALA A 48 1.52 -8.67 -12.21
N ARG A 49 2.08 -8.21 -13.34
CA ARG A 49 2.91 -9.06 -14.23
C ARG A 49 4.19 -9.56 -13.56
N HIS A 50 4.75 -8.81 -12.61
CA HIS A 50 5.90 -9.27 -11.83
C HIS A 50 5.61 -10.54 -11.02
N PHE A 51 4.33 -10.76 -10.66
CA PHE A 51 3.86 -11.92 -9.92
C PHE A 51 3.07 -12.89 -10.81
N ASP A 52 3.46 -13.03 -12.08
CA ASP A 52 2.82 -13.90 -13.09
C ASP A 52 1.32 -13.59 -13.33
N GLY A 53 0.90 -12.37 -13.02
CA GLY A 53 -0.45 -11.87 -13.23
C GLY A 53 -0.61 -11.05 -14.51
N GLY A 54 -1.65 -10.20 -14.52
CA GLY A 54 -1.92 -9.28 -15.61
C GLY A 54 -3.25 -8.55 -15.47
N GLY A 55 -3.59 -7.75 -16.48
CA GLY A 55 -4.85 -7.00 -16.53
C GLY A 55 -4.72 -5.67 -17.27
N HIS A 56 -5.57 -4.72 -16.89
CA HIS A 56 -5.55 -3.37 -17.41
C HIS A 56 -4.70 -2.44 -16.55
N ARG A 57 -4.28 -1.33 -17.16
CA ARG A 57 -3.48 -0.27 -16.56
C ARG A 57 -3.79 0.02 -15.09
N ASN A 58 -5.08 0.18 -14.75
CA ASN A 58 -5.57 0.57 -13.43
C ASN A 58 -6.29 -0.55 -12.67
N ALA A 59 -6.40 -1.74 -13.26
CA ALA A 59 -7.15 -2.85 -12.71
C ALA A 59 -6.53 -4.17 -13.16
N ALA A 60 -5.76 -4.80 -12.28
CA ALA A 60 -5.02 -6.02 -12.56
C ALA A 60 -5.14 -7.03 -11.41
N GLY A 61 -4.64 -8.24 -11.64
CA GLY A 61 -4.61 -9.29 -10.63
C GLY A 61 -3.49 -10.29 -10.85
N ALA A 62 -3.08 -10.94 -9.76
CA ALA A 62 -2.09 -12.00 -9.77
C ALA A 62 -2.55 -13.17 -8.89
N TYR A 63 -2.03 -14.35 -9.17
CA TYR A 63 -2.29 -15.54 -8.38
C TYR A 63 -0.99 -16.31 -8.13
N VAL A 64 -0.62 -16.41 -6.86
CA VAL A 64 0.68 -16.93 -6.43
C VAL A 64 0.45 -18.23 -5.66
N LYS A 65 0.87 -19.37 -6.22
CA LYS A 65 0.70 -20.69 -5.58
C LYS A 65 1.61 -20.93 -4.39
N ARG A 66 2.81 -20.34 -4.41
CA ARG A 66 3.85 -20.40 -3.37
C ARG A 66 4.65 -19.09 -3.45
N PRO A 67 5.17 -18.53 -2.35
CA PRO A 67 5.31 -19.04 -0.97
C PRO A 67 4.01 -18.94 -0.12
N THR A 68 4.10 -18.99 1.22
CA THR A 68 2.93 -18.82 2.12
C THR A 68 2.22 -17.48 1.89
N PHE A 69 1.02 -17.32 2.42
CA PHE A 69 0.25 -16.09 2.28
C PHE A 69 1.01 -14.87 2.82
N GLU A 70 1.63 -14.99 4.00
CA GLU A 70 2.43 -13.92 4.61
C GLU A 70 3.63 -13.55 3.74
N LYS A 71 4.36 -14.55 3.24
CA LYS A 71 5.50 -14.33 2.36
C LYS A 71 5.11 -13.71 1.02
N THR A 72 3.90 -14.01 0.55
CA THR A 72 3.35 -13.37 -0.65
C THR A 72 3.06 -11.89 -0.38
N ILE A 73 2.46 -11.56 0.77
CA ILE A 73 2.19 -10.17 1.17
C ILE A 73 3.51 -9.38 1.28
N GLU A 74 4.49 -9.92 2.01
CA GLU A 74 5.83 -9.30 2.16
C GLU A 74 6.45 -9.02 0.78
N ALA A 75 6.54 -10.04 -0.09
CA ALA A 75 7.16 -9.89 -1.40
C ALA A 75 6.44 -8.84 -2.28
N VAL A 76 5.11 -8.78 -2.23
CA VAL A 76 4.35 -7.80 -3.00
C VAL A 76 4.58 -6.40 -2.47
N ILE A 77 4.57 -6.19 -1.15
CA ILE A 77 4.81 -4.89 -0.52
C ILE A 77 6.25 -4.41 -0.78
N ASP A 78 7.25 -5.29 -0.67
CA ASP A 78 8.64 -4.95 -0.92
C ASP A 78 8.88 -4.48 -2.36
N ALA A 79 8.12 -5.04 -3.32
CA ALA A 79 8.18 -4.61 -4.71
C ALA A 79 7.46 -3.28 -4.98
N ALA A 80 6.72 -2.71 -4.02
CA ALA A 80 5.89 -1.53 -4.25
C ALA A 80 6.69 -0.32 -4.74
N SER A 81 7.90 -0.08 -4.22
CA SER A 81 8.71 1.08 -4.59
C SER A 81 9.06 1.14 -6.08
N ASP A 82 9.02 0.01 -6.79
CA ASP A 82 9.29 -0.03 -8.23
C ASP A 82 8.09 0.46 -9.07
N TYR A 83 6.88 0.46 -8.49
CA TYR A 83 5.63 0.75 -9.22
C TYR A 83 4.90 2.00 -8.71
N ILE A 84 5.14 2.41 -7.47
CA ILE A 84 4.51 3.60 -6.88
C ILE A 84 5.56 4.59 -6.39
N SER A 85 5.35 5.87 -6.71
CA SER A 85 6.13 6.97 -6.17
C SER A 85 5.50 7.45 -4.86
N PHE A 86 6.29 7.50 -3.80
CA PHE A 86 5.89 8.14 -2.55
C PHE A 86 6.25 9.62 -2.64
N GLU A 87 5.26 10.48 -2.83
CA GLU A 87 5.46 11.89 -2.50
C GLU A 87 5.44 12.01 -0.97
N PRO A 88 6.50 12.54 -0.34
CA PRO A 88 6.47 12.77 1.08
C PRO A 88 5.32 13.73 1.39
N ARG A 89 4.49 13.38 2.39
CA ARG A 89 3.35 14.20 2.81
C ARG A 89 3.72 15.60 3.31
N HIS A 90 5.02 15.85 3.51
CA HIS A 90 5.60 17.14 3.86
C HIS A 90 6.80 17.39 2.94
N ALA A 91 6.90 18.59 2.40
CA ALA A 91 8.13 19.01 1.75
C ALA A 91 9.27 18.99 2.79
N PRO A 92 10.54 18.76 2.39
CA PRO A 92 11.67 18.88 3.33
C PRO A 92 11.74 20.27 4.00
N ASP A 93 11.11 21.29 3.41
CA ASP A 93 10.99 22.66 3.93
C ASP A 93 9.62 22.96 4.60
N ASP A 94 8.75 21.96 4.81
CA ASP A 94 7.56 22.16 5.65
C ASP A 94 8.00 22.34 7.11
N GLU A 95 8.23 23.59 7.47
CA GLU A 95 8.52 23.98 8.83
C GLU A 95 7.39 23.50 9.76
N LEU A 96 7.73 22.68 10.76
CA LEU A 96 6.81 22.29 11.82
C LEU A 96 6.09 23.53 12.36
N SER A 97 4.77 23.42 12.56
CA SER A 97 4.02 24.50 13.18
C SER A 97 4.62 24.85 14.55
N PRO A 98 4.48 26.10 15.03
CA PRO A 98 4.97 26.47 16.36
C PRO A 98 4.42 25.58 17.48
N GLU A 99 3.19 25.07 17.32
CA GLU A 99 2.54 24.14 18.26
C GLU A 99 3.20 22.76 18.23
N ASP A 100 3.44 22.21 17.03
CA ASP A 100 4.10 20.91 16.87
C ASP A 100 5.56 20.94 17.34
N ARG A 101 6.27 22.07 17.14
CA ARG A 101 7.64 22.28 17.66
C ARG A 101 7.65 22.24 19.18
N SER A 102 6.76 23.00 19.82
CA SER A 102 6.64 23.05 21.29
C SER A 102 6.30 21.67 21.88
N TYR A 103 5.43 20.91 21.20
CA TYR A 103 5.09 19.55 21.60
C TYR A 103 6.29 18.59 21.48
N LEU A 104 7.01 18.64 20.36
CA LEU A 104 8.23 17.86 20.15
C LEU A 104 9.32 18.19 21.17
N GLU A 105 9.53 19.47 21.47
CA GLU A 105 10.44 19.92 22.52
C GLU A 105 10.04 19.34 23.88
N SER A 106 8.77 19.36 24.24
CA SER A 106 8.28 18.78 25.50
C SER A 106 8.51 17.27 25.60
N LEU A 107 8.39 16.55 24.48
CA LEU A 107 8.64 15.11 24.39
C LEU A 107 10.13 14.81 24.54
N LEU A 108 10.99 15.55 23.84
CA LEU A 108 12.44 15.36 23.91
C LEU A 108 13.00 15.69 25.30
N ASP A 109 12.49 16.75 25.94
CA ASP A 109 12.89 17.16 27.28
C ASP A 109 12.38 16.18 28.38
N SER A 110 11.37 15.38 28.07
CA SER A 110 10.90 14.29 28.96
C SER A 110 11.74 13.01 28.85
N THR A 111 12.53 12.86 27.78
CA THR A 111 13.40 11.69 27.54
C THR A 111 14.83 11.88 28.04
N SER A 112 15.18 13.08 28.52
CA SER A 112 16.48 13.44 29.06
C SER A 112 16.63 13.20 30.57
N ASP A 113 15.75 12.40 31.19
CA ASP A 113 15.91 12.00 32.59
C ASP A 113 16.85 10.78 32.67
N PRO A 114 18.07 10.91 33.26
CA PRO A 114 18.97 9.78 33.41
C PRO A 114 18.49 8.91 34.58
N GLN A 115 18.10 7.67 34.28
CA GLN A 115 18.19 6.55 35.23
C GLN A 115 19.47 5.76 34.94
#